data_AF-A0A4S5E363-F1
#
_entry.id   AF-A0A4S5E363-F1
#
_cell.length_a   1.000
_cell.length_b   1.000
_cell.length_c   1.000
_cell.angle_alpha   90.00
_cell.angle_beta   90.00
_cell.angle_gamma   90.00
#
_symmetry.space_group_name_H-M   'P 1'
#
loop_
_entity.id
_entity.type
_entity.pdbx_description
1 polymer ?
#
loop_
_entity_poly.entity_id
_entity_poly.type
_entity_poly.pdbx_seq_one_letter_code
_entity_poly.pdbx_strand_id
1 'polypeptide(L)'
;MIRRWVAISMLVLSVSVALLVSGGIDLWNAGIVADENNLTLGFSPSQWVIFGMGVTGFTIGLPWFLALVTTRRRAGAKPRRVRRWSSP
;
A
#
# COMPACT_ATOMS: atom_id res chain seq x y z
N MET A 1 2.83 20.42 -7.01
CA MET A 1 2.36 19.13 -7.56
C MET A 1 2.64 17.93 -6.66
N ILE A 2 3.86 17.76 -6.11
CA ILE A 2 4.25 16.58 -5.27
C ILE A 2 3.37 16.34 -4.03
N ARG A 3 2.85 17.38 -3.35
CA ARG A 3 1.91 17.19 -2.22
C ARG A 3 0.62 16.45 -2.60
N ARG A 4 0.10 16.68 -3.81
CA ARG A 4 -1.10 16.00 -4.31
C ARG A 4 -0.85 14.51 -4.53
N TRP A 5 0.29 14.15 -5.11
CA TRP A 5 0.69 12.75 -5.31
C TRP A 5 0.84 11.98 -4.00
N VAL A 6 1.43 12.60 -2.97
CA VAL A 6 1.52 11.97 -1.64
C VAL A 6 0.13 11.73 -1.05
N ALA A 7 -0.79 12.70 -1.16
CA ALA A 7 -2.16 12.55 -0.66
C ALA A 7 -2.93 11.44 -1.41
N ILE A 8 -2.77 11.35 -2.73
CA ILE A 8 -3.35 10.28 -3.54
C ILE A 8 -2.79 8.93 -3.11
N SER A 9 -1.47 8.81 -2.96
CA SER A 9 -0.84 7.55 -2.52
C SER A 9 -1.28 7.13 -1.12
N MET A 10 -1.45 8.08 -0.19
CA MET A 10 -2.00 7.81 1.14
C MET A 10 -3.44 7.28 1.05
N LEU A 11 -4.28 7.91 0.22
CA LEU A 11 -5.66 7.48 0.01
C LEU A 11 -5.72 6.06 -0.59
N VAL A 12 -4.91 5.76 -1.60
CA VAL A 12 -4.81 4.42 -2.20
C VAL A 12 -4.39 3.38 -1.16
N LEU A 13 -3.41 3.69 -0.30
CA LEU A 13 -2.99 2.80 0.77
C LEU A 13 -4.09 2.58 1.81
N SER A 14 -4.76 3.65 2.24
CA SER A 14 -5.87 3.56 3.18
C SER A 14 -7.01 2.69 2.65
N VAL A 15 -7.39 2.88 1.38
CA VAL A 15 -8.41 2.07 0.71
C VAL A 15 -7.95 0.60 0.61
N SER A 16 -6.69 0.36 0.25
CA SER A 16 -6.14 -1.00 0.15
C SER A 16 -6.17 -1.74 1.49
N VAL A 17 -5.83 -1.05 2.58
CA VAL A 17 -5.92 -1.60 3.95
C VAL A 17 -7.38 -1.90 4.32
N ALA A 18 -8.30 -0.99 4.01
CA ALA A 18 -9.72 -1.23 4.27
C ALA A 18 -10.24 -2.46 3.51
N LEU A 19 -9.85 -2.64 2.25
CA LEU A 19 -10.19 -3.82 1.44
C LEU A 19 -9.56 -5.11 1.98
N LEU A 20 -8.32 -5.07 2.45
CA LEU A 20 -7.64 -6.21 3.09
C LEU A 20 -8.37 -6.65 4.37
N VAL A 21 -8.71 -5.70 5.24
CA VAL A 21 -9.38 -6.01 6.51
C VAL A 21 -10.80 -6.51 6.26
N SER A 22 -11.58 -5.81 5.44
CA SER A 22 -12.95 -6.23 5.12
C SER A 22 -12.99 -7.57 4.39
N GLY A 23 -12.14 -7.78 3.39
CA GLY A 23 -12.03 -9.05 2.69
C GLY A 23 -11.53 -10.19 3.58
N GLY A 24 -10.62 -9.91 4.52
CA GLY A 24 -10.15 -10.90 5.49
C GLY A 24 -11.24 -11.32 6.47
N ILE A 25 -12.06 -10.38 6.95
CA ILE A 25 -13.23 -10.68 7.80
C ILE A 25 -14.27 -11.49 7.03
N ASP A 26 -14.53 -11.14 5.76
CA ASP A 26 -15.49 -11.87 4.93
C ASP A 26 -15.05 -13.31 4.67
N LEU A 27 -13.77 -13.52 4.31
CA LEU A 27 -13.18 -14.84 4.15
C LEU A 27 -13.18 -15.65 5.45
N TRP A 28 -12.94 -15.00 6.60
CA TRP A 28 -13.01 -15.64 7.91
C TRP A 28 -14.43 -16.15 8.20
N ASN A 29 -15.44 -15.28 8.01
CA ASN A 29 -16.84 -15.65 8.21
C ASN A 29 -17.27 -16.76 7.25
N ALA A 30 -16.83 -16.69 5.99
CA ALA A 30 -17.07 -17.75 5.02
C ALA A 30 -16.46 -19.08 5.50
N GLY A 31 -15.30 -19.05 6.14
CA GLY A 31 -14.64 -20.23 6.69
C GLY A 31 -15.44 -20.88 7.81
N ILE A 32 -15.99 -20.07 8.72
CA ILE A 32 -16.89 -20.53 9.77
C ILE A 32 -18.14 -21.17 9.14
N VAL A 33 -18.78 -20.50 8.18
CA VAL A 33 -19.98 -21.02 7.51
C VAL A 33 -19.67 -22.32 6.77
N ALA A 34 -18.50 -22.43 6.13
CA ALA A 34 -18.10 -23.65 5.45
C ALA A 34 -17.91 -24.82 6.43
N ASP A 35 -17.29 -24.56 7.58
CA ASP A 35 -17.10 -25.54 8.65
C ASP A 35 -18.44 -25.99 9.25
N GLU A 36 -19.31 -25.04 9.62
CA GLU A 36 -20.62 -25.33 10.24
C GLU A 36 -21.56 -26.11 9.30
N ASN A 37 -21.49 -25.85 8.00
CA ASN A 37 -22.35 -26.50 7.01
C ASN A 37 -21.68 -27.71 6.34
N ASN A 38 -20.50 -28.12 6.81
CA ASN A 38 -19.72 -29.22 6.27
C ASN A 38 -19.53 -29.10 4.73
N LEU A 39 -19.38 -27.86 4.26
CA LEU A 39 -19.22 -27.53 2.84
C LEU A 39 -17.79 -27.84 2.42
N THR A 40 -17.63 -28.83 1.55
CA THR A 40 -16.36 -29.19 0.92
C THR A 40 -16.12 -28.48 -0.42
N LEU A 41 -17.18 -27.87 -0.97
CA LEU A 41 -17.12 -27.04 -2.16
C LEU A 41 -16.50 -25.70 -1.76
N GLY A 42 -15.31 -25.43 -2.31
CA GLY A 42 -14.45 -24.31 -1.91
C GLY A 42 -15.12 -22.93 -2.00
N PHE A 43 -14.47 -21.97 -1.32
CA PHE A 43 -14.89 -20.57 -1.22
C PHE A 43 -15.27 -19.96 -2.58
N SER A 44 -16.30 -19.11 -2.57
CA SER A 44 -16.72 -18.42 -3.78
C SER A 44 -15.58 -17.53 -4.30
N PRO A 45 -15.22 -17.59 -5.59
CA PRO A 45 -14.16 -16.77 -6.18
C PRO A 45 -14.37 -15.26 -5.94
N SER A 46 -15.62 -14.82 -5.83
CA SER A 46 -15.97 -13.41 -5.55
C SER A 46 -15.43 -12.89 -4.21
N GLN A 47 -15.32 -13.74 -3.19
CA GLN A 47 -14.80 -13.37 -1.86
C GLN A 47 -13.30 -13.05 -1.93
N TRP A 48 -12.58 -13.75 -2.80
CA TRP A 48 -11.15 -13.51 -3.04
C TRP A 48 -10.87 -12.26 -3.86
N VAL A 49 -11.82 -11.77 -4.66
CA VAL A 49 -11.62 -10.58 -5.50
C VAL A 49 -11.36 -9.34 -4.63
N ILE A 50 -12.18 -9.10 -3.62
CA ILE A 50 -12.07 -7.92 -2.76
C ILE A 50 -10.75 -7.95 -1.98
N PHE A 51 -10.45 -9.11 -1.37
CA PHE A 51 -9.19 -9.32 -0.67
C PHE A 51 -7.97 -9.18 -1.59
N GLY A 52 -8.02 -9.79 -2.77
CA GLY A 52 -6.97 -9.74 -3.79
C GLY A 52 -6.72 -8.35 -4.36
N MET A 53 -7.79 -7.54 -4.53
CA MET A 53 -7.66 -6.12 -4.88
C MET A 53 -6.95 -5.34 -3.78
N GLY A 54 -7.28 -5.61 -2.50
CA GLY A 54 -6.59 -5.03 -1.36
C GLY A 54 -5.11 -5.39 -1.32
N VAL A 55 -4.77 -6.66 -1.50
CA VAL A 55 -3.37 -7.14 -1.59
C VAL A 55 -2.64 -6.42 -2.73
N THR A 56 -3.20 -6.44 -3.93
CA THR A 56 -2.56 -5.86 -5.13
C THR A 56 -2.36 -4.35 -4.97
N GLY A 57 -3.38 -3.64 -4.48
CA GLY A 57 -3.30 -2.21 -4.20
C GLY A 57 -2.24 -1.88 -3.15
N PHE A 58 -2.11 -2.70 -2.11
CA PHE A 58 -1.10 -2.52 -1.07
C PHE A 58 0.31 -2.81 -1.57
N THR A 59 0.51 -3.92 -2.29
CA THR A 59 1.82 -4.35 -2.83
C THR A 59 2.38 -3.36 -3.84
N ILE A 60 1.53 -2.74 -4.68
CA ILE A 60 1.95 -1.72 -5.65
C ILE A 60 2.04 -0.33 -5.01
N GLY A 61 1.05 0.01 -4.17
CA GLY A 61 0.94 1.34 -3.57
C GLY A 61 2.02 1.65 -2.53
N LEU A 62 2.47 0.65 -1.77
CA LEU A 62 3.44 0.86 -0.69
C LEU A 62 4.84 1.25 -1.22
N PRO A 63 5.45 0.52 -2.17
CA PRO A 63 6.72 0.93 -2.78
C PRO A 63 6.63 2.32 -3.43
N TRP A 64 5.53 2.59 -4.13
CA TRP A 64 5.29 3.89 -4.77
C TRP A 64 5.24 5.04 -3.76
N PHE A 65 4.50 4.87 -2.66
CA PHE A 65 4.44 5.84 -1.56
C PHE A 65 5.80 6.06 -0.92
N LEU A 66 6.54 4.98 -0.62
CA LEU A 66 7.87 5.06 -0.04
C LEU A 66 8.85 5.79 -0.97
N ALA A 67 8.80 5.55 -2.29
CA ALA A 67 9.61 6.26 -3.27
C ALA A 67 9.34 7.77 -3.26
N LEU A 68 8.07 8.19 -3.17
CA LEU A 68 7.66 9.60 -3.09
C LEU A 68 8.11 10.29 -1.80
N VAL A 69 8.07 9.58 -0.67
CA VAL A 69 8.46 10.13 0.64
C VAL A 69 9.99 10.20 0.78
N THR A 70 10.72 9.20 0.29
CA THR A 70 12.18 9.12 0.40
C THR A 70 12.91 10.10 -0.53
N THR A 71 12.43 10.30 -1.77
CA THR A 71 13.00 11.30 -2.70
C THR A 71 12.89 12.73 -2.17
N ARG A 72 11.85 13.06 -1.39
CA ARG A 72 11.75 14.36 -0.69
C ARG A 72 12.89 14.62 0.28
N ARG A 73 13.40 13.60 0.99
CA ARG A 73 14.48 13.78 1.97
C ARG A 73 15.82 14.13 1.30
N ARG A 74 16.07 13.63 0.08
CA ARG A 74 17.34 13.86 -0.63
C ARG A 74 17.45 15.26 -1.26
N ALA A 75 16.34 15.85 -1.73
CA ALA A 75 16.36 17.18 -2.35
C ALA A 75 16.72 18.33 -1.38
N GLY A 76 16.68 18.10 -0.06
CA GLY A 76 17.06 19.08 0.97
C GLY A 76 18.56 19.09 1.31
N ALA A 77 19.35 18.13 0.80
CA ALA A 77 20.79 18.13 0.98
C ALA A 77 21.41 19.19 0.05
N LYS A 78 21.47 20.45 0.52
CA LYS A 78 22.24 21.49 -0.16
C LYS A 78 23.63 20.94 -0.47
N PRO A 79 24.11 21.00 -1.73
CA PRO A 79 25.50 20.66 -2.00
C PRO A 79 26.35 21.56 -1.12
N ARG A 80 27.11 20.93 -0.22
CA ARG A 80 28.09 21.61 0.63
C ARG A 80 28.98 22.38 -0.34
N ARG A 81 28.80 23.71 -0.45
CA ARG A 81 29.67 24.56 -1.28
C ARG A 81 31.07 24.34 -0.76
N VAL A 82 31.84 23.53 -1.46
CA VAL A 82 33.27 23.40 -1.25
C VAL A 82 33.81 24.78 -1.61
N ARG A 83 34.09 25.61 -0.59
CA ARG A 83 34.82 26.86 -0.78
C ARG A 83 36.16 26.45 -1.39
N ARG A 84 36.29 26.65 -2.69
CA ARG A 84 37.57 26.60 -3.38
C ARG A 84 38.36 27.80 -2.86
N TRP A 85 39.25 27.54 -1.92
CA TRP A 85 40.25 28.53 -1.50
C TRP A 85 41.22 28.67 -2.66
N SER A 86 41.16 29.81 -3.35
CA SER A 86 42.24 30.26 -4.21
C SER A 86 43.32 30.83 -3.29
N SER A 87 44.43 30.10 -3.16
CA SER A 87 45.66 30.61 -2.57
C SER A 87 46.37 31.54 -3.58
N PRO A 88 47.10 32.56 -3.09
CA PRO A 88 47.61 33.69 -3.86
C PRO A 88 48.65 33.34 -4.93
#